data_AF-A0A7V5YZ53-F1
#
_entry.id   AF-A0A7V5YZ53-F1
#
_cell.length_a   1.000
_cell.length_b   1.000
_cell.length_c   1.000
_cell.angle_alpha   90.00
_cell.angle_beta   90.00
_cell.angle_gamma   90.00
#
_symmetry.space_group_name_H-M   'P 1'
#
loop_
_entity.id
_entity.type
_entity.pdbx_description
1 polymer ?
#
loop_
_entity_poly.entity_id
_entity_poly.type
_entity_poly.pdbx_seq_one_letter_code
_entity_poly.pdbx_strand_id
1 'polypeptide(L)'
;MAEIRWQSGPSRWATFRAWRTELLFAAPIVMLVLYLFFTWFAICDRYLIFLYFHDMGPGFDTAPFGWVTASRYWMSGLVAAGAVMVSYVAANLVLGRTVRGYRAPVWGRVWLLCAAPLGVAIPAIVMTANDPVLPPVHAAQVTAALLVGLAVALAPGRRAADAPAGCGLLLADGLALALMLVALAAVDDLPRWLARGSTAAIYAFFGMLAAGAAGLLAMTMLYGWRRRTAVPGAPHLFLAGLGVAYLFLPLCHHLFFCQDSGRWADPGYFGYIPDADNYFGRDVVLQIGVWTVVALVALGVTRLRLWLRRRCGQ
;
A
#
# COMPACT_ATOMS: atom_id res chain seq x y z
N MET A 1 -15.08 30.51 -45.24
CA MET A 1 -13.84 30.89 -44.53
C MET A 1 -13.88 30.25 -43.15
N ALA A 2 -13.02 29.25 -42.91
CA ALA A 2 -12.93 28.54 -41.64
C ALA A 2 -11.94 29.27 -40.72
N GLU A 3 -12.41 29.69 -39.56
CA GLU A 3 -11.61 30.36 -38.54
C GLU A 3 -10.70 29.32 -37.84
N ILE A 4 -9.40 29.39 -38.10
CA ILE A 4 -8.40 28.57 -37.41
C ILE A 4 -8.21 29.17 -36.00
N ARG A 5 -8.91 28.58 -35.03
CA ARG A 5 -8.77 28.93 -33.61
C ARG A 5 -7.45 28.35 -33.09
N TRP A 6 -6.42 29.20 -33.02
CA TRP A 6 -5.17 28.87 -32.33
C TRP A 6 -5.46 28.56 -30.86
N GLN A 7 -5.46 27.28 -30.49
CA GLN A 7 -5.44 26.86 -29.10
C GLN A 7 -4.09 27.28 -28.51
N SER A 8 -4.09 28.38 -27.79
CA SER A 8 -2.98 28.79 -26.94
C SER A 8 -2.63 27.65 -25.99
N GLY A 9 -1.49 27.00 -26.24
CA GLY A 9 -0.93 26.01 -25.32
C GLY A 9 -0.78 26.59 -23.90
N PRO A 10 -0.83 25.74 -22.86
CA PRO A 10 -0.78 26.22 -21.48
C PRO A 10 0.45 27.09 -21.25
N SER A 11 0.25 28.29 -20.69
CA SER A 11 1.32 29.26 -20.49
C SER A 11 2.41 28.69 -19.57
N ARG A 12 3.70 28.93 -19.90
CA ARG A 12 4.85 28.50 -19.08
C ARG A 12 4.74 28.90 -17.59
N TRP A 13 3.99 29.96 -17.29
CA TRP A 13 3.69 30.41 -15.94
C TRP A 13 2.73 29.49 -15.18
N ALA A 14 1.77 28.87 -15.88
CA ALA A 14 0.90 27.85 -15.30
C ALA A 14 1.68 26.56 -14.94
N THR A 15 2.74 26.25 -15.68
CA THR A 15 3.61 25.09 -15.34
C THR A 15 4.48 25.35 -14.11
N PHE A 16 5.14 26.51 -13.97
CA PHE A 16 6.04 26.75 -12.82
C PHE A 16 5.29 26.77 -11.47
N ARG A 17 4.14 27.43 -11.40
CA ARG A 17 3.32 27.43 -10.16
C ARG A 17 2.81 26.04 -9.80
N ALA A 18 2.47 25.22 -10.79
CA ALA A 18 2.07 23.84 -10.54
C ALA A 18 3.20 23.08 -9.83
N TRP A 19 4.42 23.10 -10.40
CA TRP A 19 5.59 22.42 -9.83
C TRP A 19 5.93 22.88 -8.42
N ARG A 20 5.73 24.17 -8.11
CA ARG A 20 5.90 24.68 -6.74
C ARG A 20 4.92 24.04 -5.76
N THR A 21 3.64 23.91 -6.13
CA THR A 21 2.64 23.24 -5.29
C THR A 21 2.99 21.77 -5.09
N GLU A 22 3.38 21.08 -6.17
CA GLU A 22 3.77 19.67 -6.08
C GLU A 22 5.02 19.47 -5.21
N LEU A 23 5.97 20.40 -5.24
CA LEU A 23 7.14 20.40 -4.36
C LEU A 23 6.77 20.54 -2.87
N LEU A 24 5.76 21.35 -2.54
CA LEU A 24 5.28 21.51 -1.15
C LEU A 24 4.71 20.21 -0.57
N PHE A 25 4.21 19.30 -1.41
CA PHE A 25 3.79 17.97 -0.97
C PHE A 25 4.94 16.96 -1.01
N ALA A 26 5.82 17.04 -2.03
CA ALA A 26 6.94 16.12 -2.15
C ALA A 26 7.96 16.28 -1.01
N ALA A 27 8.28 17.51 -0.61
CA ALA A 27 9.25 17.76 0.45
C ALA A 27 8.93 17.06 1.78
N PRO A 28 7.73 17.21 2.39
CA PRO A 28 7.41 16.50 3.63
C PRO A 28 7.33 14.99 3.45
N ILE A 29 6.96 14.49 2.27
CA ILE A 29 6.99 13.04 1.97
C ILE A 29 8.43 12.52 1.99
N VAL A 30 9.34 13.19 1.28
CA VAL A 30 10.77 12.83 1.26
C VAL A 30 11.33 12.87 2.68
N MET A 31 11.06 13.94 3.44
CA MET A 31 11.53 14.05 4.82
C MET A 31 10.99 12.95 5.73
N LEU A 32 9.70 12.60 5.63
CA LEU A 32 9.10 11.51 6.39
C LEU A 32 9.77 10.18 6.06
N VAL A 33 9.95 9.87 4.78
CA VAL A 33 10.56 8.61 4.34
C VAL A 33 12.02 8.54 4.77
N LEU A 34 12.80 9.61 4.59
CA LEU A 34 14.19 9.67 5.06
C LEU A 34 14.28 9.51 6.57
N TYR A 35 13.38 10.16 7.32
CA TYR A 35 13.31 9.99 8.78
C TYR A 35 13.06 8.54 9.18
N LEU A 36 12.07 7.86 8.57
CA LEU A 36 11.76 6.46 8.87
C LEU A 36 12.94 5.54 8.53
N PHE A 37 13.52 5.68 7.35
CA PHE A 37 14.65 4.86 6.92
C PHE A 37 15.91 5.11 7.74
N PHE A 38 16.23 6.37 8.04
CA PHE A 38 17.35 6.69 8.90
C PHE A 38 17.13 6.12 10.32
N THR A 39 15.91 6.21 10.85
CA THR A 39 15.57 5.62 12.15
C THR A 39 15.76 4.10 12.11
N TRP A 40 15.15 3.39 11.17
CA TRP A 40 15.21 1.92 11.12
C TRP A 40 16.59 1.37 10.78
N PHE A 41 17.31 1.97 9.83
CA PHE A 41 18.57 1.43 9.35
C PHE A 41 19.79 2.03 10.04
N ALA A 42 19.76 3.29 10.49
CA ALA A 42 20.92 3.94 11.10
C ALA A 42 20.88 3.95 12.63
N ILE A 43 19.70 4.12 13.24
CA ILE A 43 19.56 4.35 14.69
C ILE A 43 19.13 3.09 15.44
N CYS A 44 18.07 2.43 14.98
CA CYS A 44 17.51 1.26 15.65
C CYS A 44 18.47 0.07 15.61
N ASP A 45 18.41 -0.76 16.66
CA ASP A 45 19.08 -2.04 16.70
C ASP A 45 18.45 -2.99 15.66
N ARG A 46 19.24 -3.38 14.66
CA ARG A 46 18.81 -4.24 13.55
C ARG A 46 18.42 -5.65 13.98
N TYR A 47 18.98 -6.13 15.09
CA TYR A 47 18.57 -7.40 15.69
C TYR A 47 17.11 -7.34 16.16
N LEU A 48 16.62 -6.16 16.53
CA LEU A 48 15.25 -5.95 17.00
C LEU A 48 14.30 -5.55 15.85
N ILE A 49 14.64 -4.52 15.06
CA ILE A 49 13.75 -4.02 14.00
C ILE A 49 13.56 -5.02 12.85
N PHE A 50 14.57 -5.85 12.56
CA PHE A 50 14.53 -6.86 11.50
C PHE A 50 14.56 -8.30 12.02
N LEU A 51 14.54 -8.50 13.35
CA LEU A 51 14.51 -9.81 14.00
C LEU A 51 15.67 -10.74 13.59
N TYR A 52 16.90 -10.22 13.57
CA TYR A 52 18.06 -11.06 13.23
C TYR A 52 18.21 -12.20 14.23
N PHE A 53 18.41 -13.41 13.70
CA PHE A 53 18.56 -14.65 14.45
C PHE A 53 17.37 -14.97 15.39
N HIS A 54 16.22 -14.35 15.18
CA HIS A 54 15.02 -14.68 15.92
C HIS A 54 14.55 -16.09 15.55
N ASP A 55 14.25 -16.92 16.56
CA ASP A 55 13.80 -18.29 16.35
C ASP A 55 12.32 -18.32 15.94
N MET A 56 12.07 -18.57 14.65
CA MET A 56 10.72 -18.75 14.10
C MET A 56 10.36 -20.24 13.92
N GLY A 57 11.16 -21.13 14.50
CA GLY A 57 11.07 -22.57 14.32
C GLY A 57 11.79 -23.09 13.07
N PRO A 58 11.67 -24.40 12.78
CA PRO A 58 12.42 -25.04 11.72
C PRO A 58 12.00 -24.56 10.33
N GLY A 59 13.00 -24.29 9.48
CA GLY A 59 12.82 -23.91 8.07
C GLY A 59 12.84 -22.41 7.79
N PHE A 60 13.01 -21.58 8.81
CA PHE A 60 13.17 -20.13 8.67
C PHE A 60 14.64 -19.74 8.78
N ASP A 61 15.10 -18.88 7.86
CA ASP A 61 16.44 -18.29 7.91
C ASP A 61 16.32 -16.81 8.24
N THR A 62 16.57 -16.49 9.51
CA THR A 62 16.54 -15.14 10.08
C THR A 62 17.93 -14.54 10.24
N ALA A 63 18.98 -15.13 9.64
CA ALA A 63 20.28 -14.46 9.56
C ALA A 63 20.14 -13.11 8.82
N PRO A 64 21.10 -12.17 8.96
CA PRO A 64 20.96 -10.83 8.39
C PRO A 64 20.65 -10.79 6.88
N PHE A 65 21.07 -11.78 6.10
CA PHE A 65 20.73 -11.90 4.68
C PHE A 65 19.96 -13.19 4.35
N GLY A 66 19.44 -13.85 5.39
CA GLY A 66 18.51 -14.95 5.25
C GLY A 66 17.21 -14.49 4.60
N TRP A 67 16.50 -15.40 3.96
CA TRP A 67 15.37 -15.06 3.10
C TRP A 67 14.23 -14.34 3.85
N VAL A 68 14.00 -14.65 5.13
CA VAL A 68 13.01 -13.96 5.98
C VAL A 68 13.43 -12.51 6.23
N THR A 69 14.67 -12.32 6.65
CA THR A 69 15.20 -10.99 6.95
C THR A 69 15.29 -10.12 5.70
N ALA A 70 15.73 -10.71 4.58
CA ALA A 70 15.76 -10.06 3.28
C ALA A 70 14.35 -9.59 2.86
N SER A 71 13.31 -10.35 3.21
CA SER A 71 11.93 -9.99 2.96
C SER A 71 11.53 -8.72 3.73
N ARG A 72 11.91 -8.64 5.01
CA ARG A 72 11.63 -7.50 5.89
C ARG A 72 12.29 -6.23 5.39
N TYR A 73 13.48 -6.32 4.76
CA TYR A 73 14.11 -5.14 4.17
C TYR A 73 13.22 -4.49 3.12
N TRP A 74 12.75 -5.22 2.11
CA TRP A 74 11.93 -4.59 1.07
C TRP A 74 10.50 -4.29 1.55
N MET A 75 9.99 -5.03 2.53
CA MET A 75 8.75 -4.69 3.24
C MET A 75 8.83 -3.35 3.97
N SER A 76 10.01 -2.93 4.46
CA SER A 76 10.17 -1.59 5.06
C SER A 76 9.82 -0.46 4.09
N GLY A 77 10.09 -0.65 2.79
CA GLY A 77 9.68 0.27 1.73
C GLY A 77 8.15 0.38 1.61
N LEU A 78 7.44 -0.73 1.70
CA LEU A 78 5.98 -0.77 1.68
C LEU A 78 5.35 -0.19 2.95
N VAL A 79 5.94 -0.45 4.13
CA VAL A 79 5.52 0.15 5.40
C VAL A 79 5.67 1.68 5.36
N ALA A 80 6.81 2.18 4.89
CA ALA A 80 7.04 3.62 4.72
C ALA A 80 6.04 4.24 3.71
N ALA A 81 5.79 3.56 2.58
CA ALA A 81 4.78 3.98 1.62
C ALA A 81 3.36 3.96 2.22
N GLY A 82 3.05 3.03 3.13
CA GLY A 82 1.84 3.03 3.93
C GLY A 82 1.70 4.26 4.81
N ALA A 83 2.78 4.64 5.52
CA ALA A 83 2.79 5.86 6.34
C ALA A 83 2.54 7.12 5.47
N VAL A 84 3.13 7.17 4.28
CA VAL A 84 2.87 8.22 3.29
C VAL A 84 1.43 8.19 2.81
N MET A 85 0.87 7.02 2.48
CA MET A 85 -0.51 6.89 2.01
C MET A 85 -1.50 7.46 3.02
N VAL A 86 -1.39 7.05 4.29
CA VAL A 86 -2.31 7.49 5.36
C VAL A 86 -2.21 9.01 5.56
N SER A 87 -1.00 9.54 5.72
CA SER A 87 -0.79 10.98 5.96
C SER A 87 -1.19 11.83 4.75
N TYR A 88 -0.84 11.41 3.54
CA TYR A 88 -1.15 12.13 2.30
C TYR A 88 -2.65 12.12 1.99
N VAL A 89 -3.32 10.98 2.15
CA VAL A 89 -4.79 10.89 1.98
C VAL A 89 -5.50 11.73 3.02
N ALA A 90 -5.09 11.68 4.29
CA ALA A 90 -5.66 12.49 5.36
C ALA A 90 -5.49 14.00 5.09
N ALA A 91 -4.28 14.43 4.71
CA ALA A 91 -4.01 15.82 4.37
C ALA A 91 -4.87 16.31 3.19
N ASN A 92 -4.96 15.53 2.10
CA ASN A 92 -5.80 15.88 0.96
C ASN A 92 -7.29 15.93 1.30
N LEU A 93 -7.76 15.02 2.16
CA LEU A 93 -9.13 15.03 2.66
C LEU A 93 -9.40 16.31 3.45
N VAL A 94 -8.54 16.66 4.41
CA VAL A 94 -8.70 17.86 5.24
C VAL A 94 -8.64 19.13 4.38
N LEU A 95 -7.64 19.26 3.50
CA LEU A 95 -7.50 20.43 2.63
C LEU A 95 -8.67 20.58 1.66
N GLY A 96 -9.18 19.48 1.09
CA GLY A 96 -10.37 19.49 0.24
C GLY A 96 -11.66 19.91 0.96
N ARG A 97 -11.68 19.87 2.29
CA ARG A 97 -12.81 20.36 3.12
C ARG A 97 -12.63 21.81 3.57
N THR A 98 -11.40 22.20 3.86
CA THR A 98 -11.10 23.42 4.61
C THR A 98 -10.63 24.57 3.72
N VAL A 99 -9.97 24.27 2.59
CA VAL A 99 -9.40 25.28 1.70
C VAL A 99 -10.27 25.43 0.46
N ARG A 100 -10.96 26.58 0.35
CA ARG A 100 -11.84 26.86 -0.79
C ARG A 100 -11.06 26.86 -2.10
N GLY A 101 -11.54 26.09 -3.08
CA GLY A 101 -10.90 25.99 -4.40
C GLY A 101 -9.63 25.13 -4.41
N TYR A 102 -9.30 24.43 -3.32
CA TYR A 102 -8.21 23.47 -3.30
C TYR A 102 -8.38 22.40 -4.38
N ARG A 103 -7.28 22.08 -5.03
CA ARG A 103 -7.15 20.93 -5.94
C ARG A 103 -5.90 20.17 -5.52
N ALA A 104 -6.06 18.87 -5.31
CA ALA A 104 -4.93 18.01 -5.00
C ALA A 104 -3.87 18.09 -6.11
N PRO A 105 -2.58 18.03 -5.77
CA PRO A 105 -1.51 18.02 -6.76
C PRO A 105 -1.60 16.78 -7.66
N VAL A 106 -1.04 16.87 -8.86
CA VAL A 106 -0.98 15.74 -9.78
C VAL A 106 -0.03 14.68 -9.20
N TRP A 107 -0.59 13.55 -8.76
CA TRP A 107 0.14 12.52 -8.01
C TRP A 107 1.41 12.05 -8.72
N GLY A 108 1.40 11.90 -10.06
CA GLY A 108 2.57 11.46 -10.82
C GLY A 108 3.74 12.45 -10.78
N ARG A 109 3.47 13.76 -10.66
CA ARG A 109 4.51 14.79 -10.49
C ARG A 109 5.08 14.77 -9.08
N VAL A 110 4.21 14.64 -8.07
CA VAL A 110 4.65 14.47 -6.67
C VAL A 110 5.51 13.22 -6.55
N TRP A 111 5.08 12.11 -7.15
CA TRP A 111 5.85 10.87 -7.21
C TRP A 111 7.22 11.08 -7.84
N LEU A 112 7.32 11.73 -9.00
CA LEU A 112 8.61 12.01 -9.66
C LEU A 112 9.54 12.86 -8.78
N LEU A 113 9.00 13.90 -8.13
CA LEU A 113 9.74 14.76 -7.22
C LEU A 113 10.23 14.03 -5.96
N CYS A 114 9.51 13.00 -5.51
CA CYS A 114 9.96 12.12 -4.43
C CYS A 114 10.96 11.08 -4.92
N ALA A 115 10.72 10.48 -6.09
CA ALA A 115 11.47 9.34 -6.60
C ALA A 115 12.95 9.68 -6.87
N ALA A 116 13.23 10.88 -7.40
CA ALA A 116 14.61 11.29 -7.68
C ALA A 116 15.49 11.37 -6.42
N PRO A 117 15.16 12.16 -5.37
CA PRO A 117 15.99 12.22 -4.17
C PRO A 117 15.98 10.89 -3.39
N LEU A 118 14.84 10.20 -3.29
CA LEU A 118 14.76 8.93 -2.57
C LEU A 118 15.52 7.80 -3.28
N GLY A 119 15.56 7.78 -4.60
CA GLY A 119 16.34 6.82 -5.38
C GLY A 119 17.85 6.89 -5.16
N VAL A 120 18.35 8.02 -4.62
CA VAL A 120 19.76 8.20 -4.23
C VAL A 120 19.93 7.98 -2.73
N ALA A 121 19.10 8.63 -1.92
CA ALA A 121 19.27 8.66 -0.48
C ALA A 121 18.96 7.30 0.19
N ILE A 122 17.99 6.53 -0.32
CA ILE A 122 17.65 5.23 0.28
C ILE A 122 18.78 4.21 0.10
N PRO A 123 19.33 3.97 -1.11
CA PRO A 123 20.52 3.15 -1.26
C PRO A 123 21.68 3.63 -0.40
N ALA A 124 21.94 4.94 -0.35
CA ALA A 124 23.01 5.49 0.49
C ALA A 124 22.82 5.11 1.96
N ILE A 125 21.63 5.35 2.55
CA ILE A 125 21.36 5.00 3.94
C ILE A 125 21.56 3.50 4.19
N VAL A 126 20.92 2.63 3.39
CA VAL A 126 20.91 1.19 3.70
C VAL A 126 22.25 0.50 3.41
N MET A 127 23.08 1.07 2.51
CA MET A 127 24.39 0.53 2.13
C MET A 127 25.55 1.11 2.95
N THR A 128 25.35 2.18 3.73
CA THR A 128 26.45 2.81 4.49
C THR A 128 26.18 3.00 5.97
N ALA A 129 24.93 3.09 6.41
CA ALA A 129 24.62 3.33 7.81
C ALA A 129 24.49 2.02 8.58
N ASN A 130 25.09 1.95 9.76
CA ASN A 130 25.03 0.82 10.72
C ASN A 130 25.49 -0.53 10.14
N ASP A 131 25.59 -1.56 10.99
CA ASP A 131 26.07 -2.90 10.61
C ASP A 131 24.99 -3.97 10.86
N PRO A 132 24.80 -4.95 9.97
CA PRO A 132 25.47 -5.17 8.68
C PRO A 132 24.83 -4.37 7.55
N VAL A 133 25.61 -3.61 6.78
CA VAL A 133 25.11 -2.86 5.62
C VAL A 133 24.48 -3.77 4.56
N LEU A 134 23.47 -3.26 3.83
CA LEU A 134 22.77 -4.05 2.83
C LEU A 134 23.62 -4.18 1.55
N PRO A 135 23.74 -5.40 0.98
CA PRO A 135 24.23 -5.61 -0.37
C PRO A 135 23.42 -4.82 -1.42
N PRO A 136 24.02 -4.47 -2.57
CA PRO A 136 23.36 -3.66 -3.59
C PRO A 136 22.01 -4.22 -4.08
N VAL A 137 21.87 -5.55 -4.14
CA VAL A 137 20.63 -6.21 -4.58
C VAL A 137 19.47 -5.93 -3.61
N HIS A 138 19.70 -6.05 -2.31
CA HIS A 138 18.67 -5.76 -1.30
C HIS A 138 18.37 -4.27 -1.24
N ALA A 139 19.38 -3.40 -1.36
CA ALA A 139 19.17 -1.96 -1.45
C ALA A 139 18.28 -1.58 -2.65
N ALA A 140 18.50 -2.21 -3.80
CA ALA A 140 17.67 -2.02 -4.99
C ALA A 140 16.23 -2.54 -4.78
N GLN A 141 16.04 -3.71 -4.18
CA GLN A 141 14.70 -4.25 -3.86
C GLN A 141 13.91 -3.33 -2.93
N VAL A 142 14.56 -2.84 -1.85
CA VAL A 142 13.95 -1.91 -0.89
C VAL A 142 13.53 -0.61 -1.58
N THR A 143 14.43 -0.05 -2.40
CA THR A 143 14.16 1.19 -3.14
C THR A 143 13.03 0.97 -4.14
N ALA A 144 13.03 -0.13 -4.89
CA ALA A 144 11.97 -0.45 -5.84
C ALA A 144 10.61 -0.62 -5.15
N ALA A 145 10.55 -1.39 -4.06
CA ALA A 145 9.34 -1.59 -3.27
C ALA A 145 8.78 -0.26 -2.74
N LEU A 146 9.65 0.61 -2.20
CA LEU A 146 9.28 1.96 -1.78
C LEU A 146 8.71 2.79 -2.93
N LEU A 147 9.39 2.85 -4.08
CA LEU A 147 8.96 3.70 -5.20
C LEU A 147 7.64 3.22 -5.83
N VAL A 148 7.45 1.91 -5.97
CA VAL A 148 6.19 1.31 -6.42
C VAL A 148 5.09 1.58 -5.38
N GLY A 149 5.39 1.37 -4.09
CA GLY A 149 4.47 1.67 -3.01
C GLY A 149 4.03 3.13 -2.98
N LEU A 150 4.96 4.08 -3.20
CA LEU A 150 4.65 5.51 -3.27
C LEU A 150 3.73 5.84 -4.46
N ALA A 151 3.88 5.17 -5.61
CA ALA A 151 2.97 5.39 -6.73
C ALA A 151 1.52 5.03 -6.35
N VAL A 152 1.34 3.90 -5.66
CA VAL A 152 0.03 3.46 -5.15
C VAL A 152 -0.47 4.38 -4.03
N ALA A 153 0.40 4.80 -3.12
CA ALA A 153 0.09 5.67 -1.97
C ALA A 153 -0.45 7.05 -2.39
N LEU A 154 0.09 7.62 -3.47
CA LEU A 154 -0.25 8.97 -3.93
C LEU A 154 -1.46 9.01 -4.87
N ALA A 155 -1.75 7.92 -5.58
CA ALA A 155 -2.87 7.82 -6.51
C ALA A 155 -4.24 8.26 -5.92
N PRO A 156 -4.64 7.91 -4.68
CA PRO A 156 -5.95 8.29 -4.15
C PRO A 156 -6.10 9.77 -3.76
N GLY A 157 -5.01 10.55 -3.69
CA GLY A 157 -5.02 11.90 -3.10
C GLY A 157 -6.04 12.85 -3.72
N ARG A 158 -6.19 12.83 -5.05
CA ARG A 158 -7.21 13.65 -5.73
C ARG A 158 -8.63 13.26 -5.34
N ARG A 159 -8.91 11.96 -5.25
CA ARG A 159 -10.25 11.48 -4.90
C ARG A 159 -10.56 11.77 -3.42
N ALA A 160 -9.56 11.75 -2.55
CA ALA A 160 -9.70 12.13 -1.15
C ALA A 160 -10.12 13.61 -1.00
N ALA A 161 -9.53 14.50 -1.80
CA ALA A 161 -9.88 15.92 -1.82
C ALA A 161 -11.26 16.19 -2.46
N ASP A 162 -11.47 15.66 -3.68
CA ASP A 162 -12.64 16.00 -4.51
C ASP A 162 -13.92 15.28 -4.04
N ALA A 163 -13.81 14.04 -3.54
CA ALA A 163 -14.95 13.18 -3.25
C ALA A 163 -14.69 12.18 -2.09
N PRO A 164 -14.51 12.63 -0.84
CA PRO A 164 -14.10 11.79 0.29
C PRO A 164 -15.12 10.73 0.66
N ALA A 165 -16.43 10.98 0.51
CA ALA A 165 -17.42 9.92 0.69
C ALA A 165 -17.22 8.78 -0.34
N GLY A 166 -16.89 9.13 -1.58
CA GLY A 166 -16.52 8.16 -2.62
C GLY A 166 -15.15 7.52 -2.39
N CYS A 167 -14.24 8.19 -1.70
CA CYS A 167 -12.95 7.65 -1.25
C CYS A 167 -13.14 6.63 -0.11
N GLY A 168 -14.01 6.92 0.87
CA GLY A 168 -14.34 6.00 1.96
C GLY A 168 -15.03 4.73 1.47
N LEU A 169 -15.95 4.84 0.51
CA LEU A 169 -16.54 3.66 -0.13
C LEU A 169 -15.51 2.84 -0.91
N LEU A 170 -14.59 3.51 -1.60
CA LEU A 170 -13.50 2.83 -2.32
C LEU A 170 -12.54 2.12 -1.35
N LEU A 171 -12.28 2.70 -0.17
CA LEU A 171 -11.50 2.06 0.88
C LEU A 171 -12.19 0.80 1.42
N ALA A 172 -13.51 0.83 1.60
CA ALA A 172 -14.28 -0.34 2.03
C ALA A 172 -14.24 -1.47 0.98
N ASP A 173 -14.37 -1.12 -0.31
CA ASP A 173 -14.13 -2.08 -1.41
C ASP A 173 -12.69 -2.62 -1.39
N GLY A 174 -11.71 -1.73 -1.16
CA GLY A 174 -10.30 -2.10 -1.05
C GLY A 174 -10.03 -3.06 0.10
N LEU A 175 -10.67 -2.88 1.25
CA LEU A 175 -10.57 -3.80 2.39
C LEU A 175 -11.12 -5.18 2.05
N ALA A 176 -12.27 -5.26 1.38
CA ALA A 176 -12.84 -6.54 0.96
C ALA A 176 -11.92 -7.28 -0.03
N LEU A 177 -11.32 -6.57 -0.99
CA LEU A 177 -10.32 -7.15 -1.90
C LEU A 177 -9.01 -7.52 -1.19
N ALA A 178 -8.58 -6.74 -0.19
CA ALA A 178 -7.37 -7.02 0.58
C ALA A 178 -7.48 -8.33 1.37
N LEU A 179 -8.65 -8.61 1.95
CA LEU A 179 -8.91 -9.90 2.59
C LEU A 179 -8.75 -11.07 1.61
N MET A 180 -9.23 -10.90 0.37
CA MET A 180 -9.06 -11.93 -0.67
C MET A 180 -7.60 -12.04 -1.11
N LEU A 181 -6.88 -10.92 -1.28
CA LEU A 181 -5.45 -10.93 -1.64
C LEU A 181 -4.62 -11.69 -0.60
N VAL A 182 -4.77 -11.34 0.68
CA VAL A 182 -4.03 -11.98 1.78
C VAL A 182 -4.40 -13.45 1.91
N ALA A 183 -5.70 -13.79 1.83
CA ALA A 183 -6.10 -15.18 1.92
C ALA A 183 -5.56 -16.01 0.75
N LEU A 184 -5.71 -15.53 -0.50
CA LEU A 184 -5.22 -16.24 -1.69
C LEU A 184 -3.69 -16.37 -1.72
N ALA A 185 -2.95 -15.39 -1.20
CA ALA A 185 -1.50 -15.49 -1.04
C ALA A 185 -1.09 -16.64 -0.10
N ALA A 186 -1.90 -16.92 0.92
CA ALA A 186 -1.63 -17.98 1.88
C ALA A 186 -1.97 -19.40 1.38
N VAL A 187 -2.34 -19.57 0.09
CA VAL A 187 -2.56 -20.90 -0.50
C VAL A 187 -1.31 -21.77 -0.44
N ASP A 188 -0.11 -21.19 -0.55
CA ASP A 188 1.17 -21.90 -0.41
C ASP A 188 1.33 -22.60 0.96
N ASP A 189 0.65 -22.10 1.98
CA ASP A 189 0.72 -22.65 3.33
C ASP A 189 -0.29 -23.77 3.59
N LEU A 190 -1.31 -23.91 2.72
CA LEU A 190 -2.40 -24.87 2.90
C LEU A 190 -1.92 -26.33 3.01
N PRO A 191 -0.99 -26.84 2.16
CA PRO A 191 -0.47 -28.20 2.32
C PRO A 191 0.19 -28.42 3.67
N ARG A 192 0.93 -27.41 4.17
CA ARG A 192 1.61 -27.48 5.47
C ARG A 192 0.61 -27.48 6.62
N TRP A 193 -0.43 -26.65 6.55
CA TRP A 193 -1.48 -26.61 7.56
C TRP A 193 -2.26 -27.92 7.62
N LEU A 194 -2.57 -28.52 6.47
CA LEU A 194 -3.21 -29.84 6.39
C LEU A 194 -2.33 -30.93 6.99
N ALA A 195 -1.05 -30.98 6.62
CA ALA A 195 -0.11 -31.97 7.15
C ALA A 195 0.09 -31.86 8.67
N ARG A 196 -0.01 -30.64 9.24
CA ARG A 196 0.10 -30.38 10.68
C ARG A 196 -1.24 -30.44 11.43
N GLY A 197 -2.36 -30.69 10.74
CA GLY A 197 -3.70 -30.66 11.36
C GLY A 197 -4.08 -29.28 11.93
N SER A 198 -3.59 -28.19 11.34
CA SER A 198 -3.82 -26.82 11.82
C SER A 198 -5.19 -26.30 11.40
N THR A 199 -6.24 -26.85 12.01
CA THR A 199 -7.65 -26.53 11.70
C THR A 199 -7.95 -25.03 11.84
N ALA A 200 -7.33 -24.36 12.82
CA ALA A 200 -7.51 -22.91 13.03
C ALA A 200 -7.01 -22.08 11.84
N ALA A 201 -5.83 -22.40 11.27
CA ALA A 201 -5.29 -21.69 10.11
C ALA A 201 -6.15 -21.91 8.86
N ILE A 202 -6.64 -23.14 8.67
CA ILE A 202 -7.55 -23.50 7.56
C ILE A 202 -8.87 -22.72 7.67
N TYR A 203 -9.48 -22.66 8.86
CA TYR A 203 -10.69 -21.87 9.08
C TYR A 203 -10.46 -20.38 8.94
N ALA A 204 -9.32 -19.84 9.39
CA ALA A 204 -8.96 -18.45 9.18
C ALA A 204 -8.85 -18.12 7.69
N PHE A 205 -8.20 -18.98 6.90
CA PHE A 205 -8.09 -18.84 5.45
C PHE A 205 -9.47 -18.76 4.76
N PHE A 206 -10.35 -19.74 5.01
CA PHE A 206 -11.70 -19.74 4.42
C PHE A 206 -12.55 -18.60 4.96
N GLY A 207 -12.41 -18.25 6.24
CA GLY A 207 -13.08 -17.13 6.88
C GLY A 207 -12.72 -15.79 6.23
N MET A 208 -11.44 -15.55 5.96
CA MET A 208 -10.99 -14.34 5.26
C MET A 208 -11.51 -14.27 3.82
N LEU A 209 -11.48 -15.38 3.07
CA LEU A 209 -12.07 -15.45 1.72
C LEU A 209 -13.57 -15.15 1.74
N ALA A 210 -14.30 -15.78 2.65
CA ALA A 210 -15.75 -15.58 2.81
C ALA A 210 -16.06 -14.14 3.22
N ALA A 211 -15.30 -13.56 4.16
CA ALA A 211 -15.45 -12.17 4.59
C ALA A 211 -15.18 -11.19 3.44
N GLY A 212 -14.14 -11.42 2.62
CA GLY A 212 -13.86 -10.61 1.44
C GLY A 212 -15.00 -10.65 0.42
N ALA A 213 -15.49 -11.86 0.09
CA ALA A 213 -16.62 -12.03 -0.82
C ALA A 213 -17.91 -11.38 -0.30
N ALA A 214 -18.23 -11.60 0.99
CA ALA A 214 -19.38 -10.98 1.65
C ALA A 214 -19.28 -9.45 1.68
N GLY A 215 -18.09 -8.91 1.93
CA GLY A 215 -17.81 -7.47 1.88
C GLY A 215 -18.08 -6.88 0.49
N LEU A 216 -17.64 -7.54 -0.58
CA LEU A 216 -17.90 -7.10 -1.96
C LEU A 216 -19.39 -7.14 -2.33
N LEU A 217 -20.12 -8.15 -1.85
CA LEU A 217 -21.57 -8.26 -2.01
C LEU A 217 -22.30 -7.14 -1.26
N ALA A 218 -21.96 -6.91 0.00
CA ALA A 218 -22.52 -5.83 0.82
C ALA A 218 -22.28 -4.46 0.18
N MET A 219 -21.05 -4.21 -0.32
CA MET A 219 -20.73 -2.99 -1.04
C MET A 219 -21.53 -2.87 -2.36
N THR A 220 -21.72 -3.98 -3.08
CA THR A 220 -22.55 -3.99 -4.30
C THR A 220 -24.00 -3.63 -4.00
N MET A 221 -24.59 -4.17 -2.93
CA MET A 221 -25.91 -3.80 -2.44
C MET A 221 -25.96 -2.32 -2.04
N LEU A 222 -24.94 -1.83 -1.33
CA LEU A 222 -24.83 -0.42 -0.93
C LEU A 222 -24.77 0.53 -2.14
N TYR A 223 -24.03 0.19 -3.19
CA TYR A 223 -24.01 0.97 -4.44
C TYR A 223 -25.34 0.93 -5.19
N GLY A 224 -26.07 -0.19 -5.12
CA GLY A 224 -27.43 -0.32 -5.65
C GLY A 224 -28.45 0.53 -4.87
N TRP A 225 -28.34 0.56 -3.54
CA TRP A 225 -29.18 1.40 -2.68
C TRP A 225 -28.86 2.89 -2.85
N ARG A 226 -27.56 3.26 -2.83
CA ARG A 226 -27.08 4.64 -3.02
C ARG A 226 -26.93 4.98 -4.50
N ARG A 227 -28.03 4.96 -5.25
CA ARG A 227 -28.09 5.12 -6.71
C ARG A 227 -27.28 6.30 -7.29
N ARG A 228 -27.16 7.41 -6.54
CA ARG A 228 -26.42 8.61 -6.96
C ARG A 228 -24.88 8.50 -6.86
N THR A 229 -24.36 7.45 -6.23
CA THR A 229 -22.91 7.27 -6.03
C THR A 229 -22.27 6.74 -7.30
N ALA A 230 -21.17 7.33 -7.78
CA ALA A 230 -20.45 6.78 -8.94
C ALA A 230 -19.85 5.39 -8.63
N VAL A 231 -20.10 4.41 -9.49
CA VAL A 231 -19.46 3.08 -9.41
C VAL A 231 -17.98 3.24 -9.77
N PRO A 232 -17.04 2.80 -8.92
CA PRO A 232 -15.62 2.84 -9.26
C PRO A 232 -15.31 1.88 -10.41
N GLY A 233 -14.41 2.28 -11.31
CA GLY A 233 -13.91 1.38 -12.35
C GLY A 233 -12.98 0.30 -11.78
N ALA A 234 -12.85 -0.82 -12.50
CA ALA A 234 -12.05 -1.97 -12.06
C ALA A 234 -10.60 -1.63 -11.67
N PRO A 235 -9.85 -0.76 -12.41
CA PRO A 235 -8.50 -0.39 -12.00
C PRO A 235 -8.45 0.34 -10.65
N HIS A 236 -9.47 1.16 -10.34
CA HIS A 236 -9.53 1.87 -9.06
C HIS A 236 -9.83 0.91 -7.91
N LEU A 237 -10.75 -0.04 -8.13
CA LEU A 237 -11.04 -1.10 -7.15
C LEU A 237 -9.79 -1.94 -6.88
N PHE A 238 -9.11 -2.40 -7.93
CA PHE A 238 -7.91 -3.20 -7.80
C PHE A 238 -6.79 -2.45 -7.07
N LEU A 239 -6.50 -1.21 -7.47
CA LEU A 239 -5.51 -0.36 -6.79
C LEU A 239 -5.89 -0.06 -5.33
N ALA A 240 -7.18 0.08 -5.01
CA ALA A 240 -7.62 0.21 -3.63
C ALA A 240 -7.35 -1.07 -2.81
N GLY A 241 -7.60 -2.24 -3.41
CA GLY A 241 -7.23 -3.53 -2.83
C GLY A 241 -5.73 -3.64 -2.56
N LEU A 242 -4.89 -3.31 -3.56
CA LEU A 242 -3.43 -3.29 -3.40
C LEU A 242 -2.97 -2.30 -2.33
N GLY A 243 -3.52 -1.08 -2.33
CA GLY A 243 -3.19 -0.06 -1.33
C GLY A 243 -3.53 -0.52 0.10
N VAL A 244 -4.68 -1.16 0.30
CA VAL A 244 -5.03 -1.70 1.61
C VAL A 244 -4.14 -2.90 1.96
N ALA A 245 -4.03 -3.89 1.08
CA ALA A 245 -3.32 -5.14 1.35
C ALA A 245 -1.81 -4.94 1.57
N TYR A 246 -1.18 -4.09 0.75
CA TYR A 246 0.28 -3.98 0.69
C TYR A 246 0.84 -2.69 1.27
N LEU A 247 0.01 -1.70 1.63
CA LEU A 247 0.49 -0.49 2.28
C LEU A 247 -0.16 -0.28 3.64
N PHE A 248 -1.50 -0.26 3.71
CA PHE A 248 -2.22 -0.01 4.96
C PHE A 248 -2.04 -1.14 5.97
N LEU A 249 -2.28 -2.40 5.58
CA LEU A 249 -2.17 -3.52 6.48
C LEU A 249 -0.73 -3.75 6.99
N PRO A 250 0.34 -3.67 6.15
CA PRO A 250 1.71 -3.74 6.65
C PRO A 250 2.06 -2.62 7.63
N LEU A 251 1.60 -1.38 7.39
CA LEU A 251 1.76 -0.29 8.35
C LEU A 251 1.05 -0.61 9.66
N CYS A 252 -0.21 -1.05 9.62
CA CYS A 252 -0.95 -1.43 10.81
C CYS A 252 -0.27 -2.59 11.56
N HIS A 253 0.29 -3.55 10.85
CA HIS A 253 1.06 -4.65 11.44
C HIS A 253 2.29 -4.11 12.17
N HIS A 254 3.09 -3.28 11.51
CA HIS A 254 4.25 -2.64 12.14
C HIS A 254 3.87 -1.83 13.40
N LEU A 255 2.79 -1.06 13.36
CA LEU A 255 2.39 -0.18 14.46
C LEU A 255 1.72 -0.92 15.63
N PHE A 256 0.94 -1.97 15.37
CA PHE A 256 0.02 -2.54 16.36
C PHE A 256 0.25 -4.02 16.67
N PHE A 257 0.87 -4.78 15.76
CA PHE A 257 0.94 -6.24 15.86
C PHE A 257 2.39 -6.77 15.91
N CYS A 258 3.39 -5.95 15.60
CA CYS A 258 4.80 -6.30 15.70
C CYS A 258 5.37 -5.99 17.10
N GLN A 259 4.82 -6.59 18.15
CA GLN A 259 5.18 -6.33 19.55
C GLN A 259 5.57 -7.64 20.24
N ASP A 260 6.85 -7.80 20.61
CA ASP A 260 7.33 -9.03 21.27
C ASP A 260 7.04 -9.03 22.79
N SER A 261 6.89 -7.85 23.41
CA SER A 261 6.33 -7.69 24.78
C SER A 261 6.31 -6.21 25.20
N GLY A 262 5.16 -5.54 25.09
CA GLY A 262 4.95 -4.20 25.66
C GLY A 262 4.07 -3.28 24.82
N ARG A 263 3.67 -2.15 25.41
CA ARG A 263 2.98 -1.04 24.75
C ARG A 263 4.02 0.02 24.34
N TRP A 264 3.67 0.89 23.41
CA TRP A 264 4.55 1.97 22.91
C TRP A 264 5.10 2.92 23.99
N ALA A 265 4.54 2.89 25.21
CA ALA A 265 5.00 3.66 26.36
C ALA A 265 6.02 2.93 27.25
N ASP A 266 6.28 1.65 27.01
CA ASP A 266 7.14 0.83 27.87
C ASP A 266 8.63 1.10 27.56
N PRO A 267 9.49 1.25 28.60
CA PRO A 267 10.93 1.33 28.40
C PRO A 267 11.46 0.05 27.72
N GLY A 268 12.12 0.19 26.58
CA GLY A 268 12.59 -0.95 25.77
C GLY A 268 11.62 -1.42 24.69
N TYR A 269 10.50 -0.71 24.49
CA TYR A 269 9.58 -0.95 23.38
C TYR A 269 10.29 -0.81 22.02
N PHE A 270 10.15 -1.82 21.17
CA PHE A 270 10.51 -1.75 19.76
C PHE A 270 9.44 -2.42 18.89
N GLY A 271 9.15 -1.83 17.73
CA GLY A 271 8.35 -2.47 16.69
C GLY A 271 9.27 -3.08 15.64
N TYR A 272 8.97 -4.27 15.14
CA TYR A 272 9.71 -4.87 14.02
C TYR A 272 9.00 -4.67 12.67
N ILE A 273 9.73 -4.80 11.55
CA ILE A 273 9.15 -4.74 10.20
C ILE A 273 8.53 -6.10 9.86
N PRO A 274 7.26 -6.18 9.41
CA PRO A 274 6.62 -7.45 9.07
C PRO A 274 7.31 -8.18 7.91
N ASP A 275 7.16 -9.50 7.91
CA ASP A 275 7.66 -10.39 6.85
C ASP A 275 6.73 -10.31 5.62
N ALA A 276 7.31 -10.43 4.42
CA ALA A 276 6.57 -10.54 3.18
C ALA A 276 5.58 -11.72 3.17
N ASP A 277 5.91 -12.84 3.83
CA ASP A 277 5.04 -14.01 3.94
C ASP A 277 3.70 -13.71 4.64
N ASN A 278 3.58 -12.58 5.35
CA ASN A 278 2.31 -12.13 5.91
C ASN A 278 1.32 -11.61 4.85
N TYR A 279 1.77 -11.29 3.64
CA TYR A 279 0.98 -10.60 2.61
C TYR A 279 1.14 -11.18 1.20
N PHE A 280 2.27 -11.81 0.92
CA PHE A 280 2.63 -12.32 -0.39
C PHE A 280 2.80 -13.84 -0.34
N GLY A 281 2.49 -14.51 -1.45
CA GLY A 281 2.86 -15.90 -1.67
C GLY A 281 4.37 -16.02 -1.88
N ARG A 282 4.95 -17.18 -1.54
CA ARG A 282 6.38 -17.42 -1.68
C ARG A 282 6.76 -17.68 -3.13
N ASP A 283 5.84 -18.28 -3.88
CA ASP A 283 6.02 -18.54 -5.30
C ASP A 283 5.57 -17.34 -6.16
N VAL A 284 6.46 -16.88 -7.04
CA VAL A 284 6.19 -15.73 -7.91
C VAL A 284 5.04 -16.00 -8.88
N VAL A 285 4.91 -17.25 -9.39
CA VAL A 285 3.84 -17.63 -10.31
C VAL A 285 2.50 -17.63 -9.58
N LEU A 286 2.46 -18.16 -8.35
CA LEU A 286 1.28 -18.05 -7.49
C LEU A 286 0.92 -16.59 -7.26
N GLN A 287 1.87 -15.75 -6.88
CA GLN A 287 1.60 -14.34 -6.57
C GLN A 287 1.02 -13.57 -7.78
N ILE A 288 1.55 -13.83 -8.98
CA ILE A 288 0.98 -13.30 -10.24
C ILE A 288 -0.44 -13.84 -10.46
N GLY A 289 -0.67 -15.12 -10.20
CA GLY A 289 -2.00 -15.75 -10.22
C GLY A 289 -2.99 -15.07 -9.27
N VAL A 290 -2.58 -14.80 -8.03
CA VAL A 290 -3.38 -14.11 -7.01
C VAL A 290 -3.79 -12.72 -7.50
N TRP A 291 -2.84 -11.92 -8.01
CA TRP A 291 -3.16 -10.60 -8.56
C TRP A 291 -4.12 -10.69 -9.75
N THR A 292 -3.93 -11.67 -10.62
CA THR A 292 -4.79 -11.90 -11.79
C THR A 292 -6.21 -12.23 -11.37
N VAL A 293 -6.39 -13.16 -10.42
CA VAL A 293 -7.71 -13.55 -9.89
C VAL A 293 -8.41 -12.34 -9.27
N VAL A 294 -7.72 -11.58 -8.42
CA VAL A 294 -8.32 -10.41 -7.76
C VAL A 294 -8.64 -9.29 -8.77
N ALA A 295 -7.83 -9.09 -9.81
CA ALA A 295 -8.14 -8.17 -10.91
C ALA A 295 -9.40 -8.59 -11.68
N LEU A 296 -9.57 -9.90 -11.94
CA LEU A 296 -10.78 -10.44 -12.57
C LEU A 296 -12.02 -10.27 -11.66
N VAL A 297 -11.88 -10.45 -10.35
CA VAL A 297 -12.94 -10.18 -9.38
C VAL A 297 -13.33 -8.70 -9.41
N ALA A 298 -12.35 -7.78 -9.38
CA ALA A 298 -12.61 -6.34 -9.49
C ALA A 298 -13.34 -5.97 -10.79
N LEU A 299 -12.97 -6.60 -11.91
CA LEU A 299 -13.65 -6.44 -13.20
C LEU A 299 -15.09 -6.97 -13.16
N GLY A 300 -15.29 -8.17 -12.62
CA GLY A 300 -16.60 -8.81 -12.47
C GLY A 300 -17.55 -7.99 -11.61
N VAL A 301 -17.09 -7.54 -10.43
CA VAL A 301 -17.86 -6.69 -9.52
C VAL A 301 -18.22 -5.35 -10.18
N THR A 302 -17.29 -4.72 -10.90
CA THR A 302 -17.57 -3.49 -11.65
C THR A 302 -18.67 -3.70 -12.68
N ARG A 303 -18.55 -4.75 -13.50
CA ARG A 303 -19.55 -5.08 -14.53
C ARG A 303 -20.92 -5.39 -13.93
N LEU A 304 -20.96 -6.15 -12.84
CA LEU A 304 -22.18 -6.46 -12.11
C LEU A 304 -22.88 -5.19 -11.60
N ARG A 305 -22.14 -4.29 -10.94
CA ARG A 305 -22.68 -3.02 -10.43
C ARG A 305 -23.22 -2.14 -11.55
N LEU A 306 -22.53 -2.07 -12.68
CA LEU A 306 -22.98 -1.32 -13.86
C LEU A 306 -24.23 -1.94 -14.50
N TRP A 307 -24.30 -3.28 -14.56
CA TRP A 307 -25.47 -3.99 -15.09
C TRP A 307 -26.71 -3.79 -14.20
N LEU A 308 -26.55 -3.91 -12.87
CA LEU A 308 -27.63 -3.66 -11.90
C LEU A 308 -28.17 -2.24 -12.05
N ARG A 309 -27.28 -1.25 -12.25
CA ARG A 309 -27.67 0.14 -12.47
C ARG A 309 -28.58 0.30 -13.70
N ARG A 310 -28.22 -0.31 -14.84
CA ARG A 310 -29.02 -0.25 -16.07
C ARG A 310 -30.38 -0.93 -15.92
N ARG A 311 -30.44 -2.09 -15.25
CA ARG A 311 -31.69 -2.85 -15.09
C ARG A 311 -32.71 -2.18 -14.17
N CYS A 312 -32.26 -1.37 -13.22
CA CYS A 312 -33.16 -0.61 -12.36
C CYS A 312 -33.77 0.65 -13.04
N GLY A 313 -33.70 0.75 -14.38
CA GLY A 313 -34.35 1.79 -15.17
C GLY A 313 -33.70 3.17 -15.00
N GLN A 314 -32.36 3.21 -14.95
CA GLN A 314 -31.57 4.43 -14.80
C GLN A 314 -30.43 4.49 -15.80
#